data_AF-A0A563D5Z1-F1
#
_entry.id   AF-A0A563D5Z1-F1
#
_cell.length_a   1.000
_cell.length_b   1.000
_cell.length_c   1.000
_cell.angle_alpha   90.00
_cell.angle_beta   90.00
_cell.angle_gamma   90.00
#
_symmetry.space_group_name_H-M   'P 1'
#
loop_
_entity.id
_entity.type
_entity.pdbx_description
1 polymer ?
#
loop_
_entity_poly.entity_id
_entity_poly.type
_entity_poly.pdbx_seq_one_letter_code
_entity_poly.pdbx_strand_id
1 'polypeptide(L)'
;MIDQSVISVVILKNMNLVENKFFVSIIIASSAYLLKNFVFDQILEYQKVKGRVRNRLRYYANAIDSTNLNEKFIQEVQSEFRQLSCDLEEGYFAIFILVRLRAIRWLFGLPSKKDVIEAAKSLIYLSNSVGDKSENREPPKKLKEEVDKVNDLLLTGNIKKLIDKVQRFLKSKG
;
A
#
# COMPACT_ATOMS: atom_id res chain seq x y z
N MET A 1 -18.20 37.71 53.32
CA MET A 1 -17.48 36.51 53.80
C MET A 1 -17.70 35.43 52.76
N ILE A 2 -16.68 35.05 51.98
CA ILE A 2 -16.83 33.99 50.98
C ILE A 2 -16.86 32.66 51.73
N ASP A 3 -17.92 31.88 51.52
CA ASP A 3 -18.16 30.62 52.21
C ASP A 3 -17.12 29.56 51.79
N GLN A 4 -16.40 28.99 52.77
CA GLN A 4 -15.40 27.94 52.58
C GLN A 4 -15.97 26.70 51.87
N SER A 5 -17.28 26.46 51.97
CA SER A 5 -17.96 25.37 51.27
C SER A 5 -17.97 25.58 49.75
N VAL A 6 -18.16 26.83 49.29
CA VAL A 6 -18.18 27.18 47.86
C VAL A 6 -16.79 27.04 47.24
N ILE A 7 -15.74 27.46 47.97
CA ILE A 7 -14.35 27.32 47.51
C ILE A 7 -13.98 25.84 47.38
N SER A 8 -14.37 25.01 48.35
CA SER A 8 -14.11 23.56 48.33
C SER A 8 -14.79 22.86 47.14
N VAL A 9 -16.05 23.20 46.85
CA VAL A 9 -16.79 22.62 45.70
C VAL A 9 -16.18 23.03 44.35
N VAL A 10 -15.73 24.28 44.22
CA VAL A 10 -15.08 24.77 42.99
C VAL A 10 -13.74 24.07 42.78
N ILE A 11 -12.93 23.90 43.82
CA ILE A 11 -11.65 23.18 43.76
C ILE A 11 -11.89 21.72 43.37
N LEU A 12 -12.86 21.03 43.99
CA LEU A 12 -13.17 19.63 43.69
C LEU A 12 -13.66 19.44 42.26
N LYS A 13 -14.50 20.35 41.75
CA LYS A 13 -14.99 20.32 40.37
C LYS A 13 -13.85 20.56 39.37
N ASN A 14 -12.93 21.47 39.67
CA ASN A 14 -11.76 21.74 38.83
C ASN A 14 -10.75 20.58 38.85
N MET A 15 -10.51 19.96 40.00
CA MET A 15 -9.65 18.78 40.11
C MET A 15 -10.19 17.61 39.27
N ASN A 16 -11.48 17.29 39.39
CA ASN A 16 -12.13 16.27 38.55
C ASN A 16 -12.06 16.59 37.04
N LEU A 17 -12.15 17.87 36.67
CA LEU A 17 -12.02 18.31 35.28
C LEU A 17 -10.59 18.16 34.75
N VAL A 18 -9.59 18.47 35.58
CA VAL A 18 -8.17 18.33 35.24
C VAL A 18 -7.76 16.86 35.17
N GLU A 19 -8.21 16.03 36.13
CA GLU A 19 -8.00 14.58 36.13
C GLU A 19 -8.64 13.93 34.90
N ASN A 20 -9.89 14.28 34.56
CA ASN A 20 -10.54 13.78 33.35
C ASN A 20 -9.80 14.21 32.06
N LYS A 21 -9.32 15.45 31.99
CA LYS A 21 -8.51 15.92 30.85
C LYS A 21 -7.19 15.15 30.75
N PHE A 22 -6.54 14.88 31.89
CA PHE A 22 -5.30 14.12 31.94
C PHE A 22 -5.51 12.68 31.47
N PHE A 23 -6.53 11.98 31.98
CA PHE A 23 -6.88 10.63 31.53
C PHE A 23 -7.21 10.58 30.03
N VAL A 24 -8.03 11.53 29.53
CA VAL A 24 -8.34 11.61 28.10
C VAL A 24 -7.08 11.86 27.27
N SER A 25 -6.16 12.70 27.74
CA SER A 25 -4.89 12.96 27.03
C SER A 25 -4.01 11.71 26.94
N ILE A 26 -3.95 10.90 27.99
CA ILE A 26 -3.23 9.61 27.98
C ILE A 26 -3.88 8.66 26.97
N ILE A 27 -5.21 8.51 27.01
CA ILE A 27 -5.93 7.64 26.08
C ILE A 27 -5.68 8.06 24.63
N ILE A 28 -5.73 9.37 24.33
CA ILE A 28 -5.44 9.89 22.99
C ILE A 28 -3.99 9.61 22.59
N ALA A 29 -3.02 9.88 23.46
CA ALA A 29 -1.60 9.66 23.18
C ALA A 29 -1.30 8.16 22.92
N SER A 30 -1.82 7.28 23.78
CA SER A 30 -1.69 5.83 23.60
C SER A 30 -2.37 5.35 22.32
N SER A 31 -3.57 5.86 22.01
CA SER A 31 -4.28 5.52 20.77
C SER A 31 -3.51 5.97 19.54
N ALA A 32 -2.96 7.20 19.55
CA ALA A 32 -2.16 7.73 18.46
C ALA A 32 -0.88 6.91 18.25
N TYR A 33 -0.21 6.51 19.34
CA TYR A 33 0.96 5.65 19.27
C TYR A 33 0.64 4.28 18.66
N LEU A 34 -0.47 3.66 19.08
CA LEU A 34 -0.91 2.39 18.50
C LEU A 34 -1.26 2.54 17.01
N LEU A 35 -2.01 3.56 16.64
CA LEU A 35 -2.36 3.83 15.23
C LEU A 35 -1.11 4.06 14.38
N LYS A 36 -0.13 4.82 14.88
CA LYS A 36 1.12 5.05 14.16
C LYS A 36 1.82 3.72 13.84
N ASN A 37 2.11 2.93 14.87
CA ASN A 37 2.96 1.75 14.71
C ASN A 37 2.23 0.58 14.02
N PHE A 38 0.96 0.36 14.33
CA PHE A 38 0.21 -0.78 13.80
C PHE A 38 -0.50 -0.51 12.49
N VAL A 39 -0.83 0.76 12.17
CA VAL A 39 -1.57 1.11 10.95
C VAL A 39 -0.70 1.88 9.97
N PHE A 40 -0.21 3.06 10.37
CA PHE A 40 0.46 3.96 9.43
C PHE A 40 1.82 3.42 8.96
N ASP A 41 2.66 2.96 9.88
CA ASP A 41 3.99 2.47 9.53
C ASP A 41 3.92 1.23 8.62
N GLN A 42 3.01 0.31 8.92
CA GLN A 42 2.79 -0.90 8.11
C GLN A 42 2.23 -0.56 6.71
N ILE A 43 1.28 0.36 6.61
CA ILE A 43 0.76 0.82 5.31
C ILE A 43 1.84 1.54 4.51
N LEU A 44 2.64 2.39 5.17
CA LEU A 44 3.73 3.11 4.53
C LEU A 44 4.78 2.14 3.96
N GLU A 45 5.12 1.10 4.71
CA GLU A 45 6.04 0.04 4.26
C GLU A 45 5.51 -0.66 3.00
N TYR A 46 4.23 -1.05 3.00
CA TYR A 46 3.62 -1.64 1.80
C TYR A 46 3.60 -0.68 0.60
N GLN A 47 3.33 0.62 0.81
CA GLN A 47 3.38 1.61 -0.27
C GLN A 47 4.81 1.79 -0.81
N LYS A 48 5.85 1.68 0.04
CA LYS A 48 7.25 1.68 -0.41
C LYS A 48 7.55 0.47 -1.31
N VAL A 49 7.03 -0.72 -0.97
CA VAL A 49 7.18 -1.91 -1.83
C VAL A 49 6.54 -1.67 -3.20
N LYS A 50 5.30 -1.15 -3.25
CA LYS A 50 4.66 -0.77 -4.53
C LYS A 50 5.49 0.22 -5.34
N GLY A 51 6.04 1.24 -4.67
CA GLY A 51 6.93 2.22 -5.30
C GLY A 51 8.20 1.57 -5.88
N ARG A 52 8.78 0.63 -5.14
CA ARG A 52 9.96 -0.15 -5.57
C ARG A 52 9.64 -0.99 -6.81
N VAL A 53 8.53 -1.73 -6.81
CA VAL A 53 8.06 -2.52 -7.96
C VAL A 53 7.97 -1.64 -9.21
N ARG A 54 7.24 -0.53 -9.12
CA ARG A 54 7.06 0.40 -10.25
C ARG A 54 8.40 0.95 -10.75
N ASN A 55 9.28 1.33 -9.84
CA ASN A 55 10.60 1.87 -10.20
C ASN A 55 11.47 0.81 -10.89
N ARG A 56 11.49 -0.42 -10.39
CA ARG A 56 12.28 -1.53 -10.94
C ARG A 56 11.76 -2.00 -12.29
N LEU A 57 10.45 -2.08 -12.48
CA LEU A 57 9.85 -2.36 -13.79
C LEU A 57 10.26 -1.31 -14.83
N ARG A 58 10.30 -0.03 -14.44
CA ARG A 58 10.77 1.05 -15.33
C ARG A 58 12.27 0.96 -15.60
N TYR A 59 13.07 0.69 -14.57
CA TYR A 59 14.52 0.58 -14.68
C TYR A 59 14.92 -0.57 -15.63
N TYR A 60 14.23 -1.71 -15.52
CA TYR A 60 14.49 -2.90 -16.33
C TYR A 60 13.65 -2.97 -17.62
N ALA A 61 12.96 -1.91 -18.03
CA ALA A 61 12.11 -1.93 -19.23
C ALA A 61 12.88 -2.40 -20.48
N ASN A 62 14.11 -1.91 -20.67
CA ASN A 62 14.97 -2.33 -21.78
C ASN A 62 15.41 -3.81 -21.66
N ALA A 63 15.50 -4.34 -20.44
CA ALA A 63 15.84 -5.74 -20.22
C ALA A 63 14.67 -6.67 -20.55
N ILE A 64 13.44 -6.21 -20.32
CA ILE A 64 12.22 -6.95 -20.65
C ILE A 64 12.06 -7.05 -22.19
N ASP A 65 12.39 -5.99 -22.91
CA ASP A 65 12.21 -5.91 -24.37
C ASP A 65 13.41 -6.41 -25.18
N SER A 66 14.55 -6.70 -24.53
CA SER A 66 15.81 -7.06 -25.20
C SER A 66 16.13 -8.55 -25.14
N THR A 67 16.71 -9.06 -26.22
CA THR A 67 17.06 -10.48 -26.38
C THR A 67 18.57 -10.72 -26.31
N ASN A 68 19.35 -9.64 -26.38
CA ASN A 68 20.80 -9.67 -26.38
C ASN A 68 21.32 -9.05 -25.08
N LEU A 69 21.00 -9.70 -23.98
CA LEU A 69 21.47 -9.32 -22.65
C LEU A 69 22.59 -10.25 -22.21
N ASN A 70 23.50 -9.69 -21.41
CA ASN A 70 24.50 -10.48 -20.71
C ASN A 70 23.81 -11.40 -19.70
N GLU A 71 24.25 -12.66 -19.62
CA GLU A 71 23.74 -13.67 -18.70
C GLU A 71 23.71 -13.18 -17.23
N LYS A 72 24.76 -12.48 -16.80
CA LYS A 72 24.80 -11.90 -15.43
C LYS A 72 23.67 -10.91 -15.19
N PHE A 73 23.36 -10.10 -16.20
CA PHE A 73 22.31 -9.09 -16.11
C PHE A 73 20.92 -9.73 -16.19
N ILE A 74 20.76 -10.80 -16.98
CA ILE A 74 19.54 -11.62 -16.99
C ILE A 74 19.28 -12.16 -15.57
N GLN A 75 20.26 -12.81 -14.96
CA GLN A 75 20.13 -13.37 -13.61
C GLN A 75 19.79 -12.31 -12.55
N GLU A 76 20.38 -11.12 -12.65
CA GLU A 76 20.05 -9.99 -11.78
C GLU A 76 18.57 -9.59 -11.90
N VAL A 77 18.07 -9.38 -13.13
CA VAL A 77 16.67 -9.01 -13.38
C VAL A 77 15.72 -10.10 -12.90
N GLN A 78 16.03 -11.37 -13.20
CA GLN A 78 15.23 -12.52 -12.79
C GLN A 78 15.11 -12.60 -11.27
N SER A 79 16.24 -12.45 -10.58
CA SER A 79 16.32 -12.43 -9.12
C SER A 79 15.52 -11.27 -8.52
N GLU A 80 15.73 -10.04 -9.03
CA GLU A 80 15.01 -8.85 -8.57
C GLU A 80 13.50 -8.98 -8.74
N PHE A 81 13.00 -9.49 -9.88
CA PHE A 81 11.56 -9.67 -10.09
C PHE A 81 10.95 -10.73 -9.17
N ARG A 82 11.69 -11.81 -8.86
CA ARG A 82 11.26 -12.80 -7.86
C ARG A 82 11.23 -12.21 -6.46
N GLN A 83 12.25 -11.45 -6.08
CA GLN A 83 12.29 -10.78 -4.78
C GLN A 83 11.13 -9.79 -4.64
N LEU A 84 10.88 -8.98 -5.67
CA LEU A 84 9.75 -8.04 -5.69
C LEU A 84 8.40 -8.75 -5.58
N SER A 85 8.24 -9.93 -6.17
CA SER A 85 7.04 -10.75 -6.00
C SER A 85 6.85 -11.15 -4.54
N CYS A 86 7.91 -11.64 -3.89
CA CYS A 86 7.86 -12.03 -2.48
C CYS A 86 7.58 -10.83 -1.56
N ASP A 87 8.35 -9.73 -1.71
CA ASP A 87 8.19 -8.49 -0.94
C ASP A 87 6.75 -7.96 -1.04
N LEU A 88 6.14 -8.06 -2.23
CA LEU A 88 4.79 -7.57 -2.49
C LEU A 88 3.73 -8.37 -1.75
N GLU A 89 3.84 -9.71 -1.72
CA GLU A 89 2.95 -10.56 -0.95
C GLU A 89 3.18 -10.38 0.56
N GLU A 90 4.43 -10.43 1.00
CA GLU A 90 4.82 -10.27 2.41
C GLU A 90 4.28 -8.95 2.98
N GLY A 91 4.58 -7.83 2.30
CA GLY A 91 4.10 -6.52 2.71
C GLY A 91 2.57 -6.40 2.75
N TYR A 92 1.86 -7.08 1.84
CA TYR A 92 0.40 -7.08 1.85
C TYR A 92 -0.18 -7.94 2.99
N PHE A 93 0.43 -9.08 3.28
CA PHE A 93 -0.03 -9.96 4.36
C PHE A 93 0.36 -9.43 5.75
N ALA A 94 1.41 -8.63 5.88
CA ALA A 94 1.72 -7.89 7.11
C ALA A 94 0.55 -6.98 7.52
N ILE A 95 -0.11 -6.33 6.56
CA ILE A 95 -1.30 -5.48 6.79
C ILE A 95 -2.64 -6.23 6.70
N PHE A 96 -2.65 -7.57 6.70
CA PHE A 96 -3.81 -8.38 6.33
C PHE A 96 -5.09 -8.06 7.12
N ILE A 97 -4.97 -7.82 8.42
CA ILE A 97 -6.11 -7.46 9.28
C ILE A 97 -6.70 -6.10 8.87
N LEU A 98 -5.85 -5.14 8.52
CA LEU A 98 -6.24 -3.80 8.09
C LEU A 98 -6.92 -3.81 6.72
N VAL A 99 -6.37 -4.56 5.75
CA VAL A 99 -6.95 -4.64 4.39
C VAL A 99 -8.28 -5.39 4.35
N ARG A 100 -8.61 -6.22 5.36
CA ARG A 100 -9.95 -6.81 5.50
C ARG A 100 -11.03 -5.75 5.74
N LEU A 101 -10.69 -4.67 6.44
CA LEU A 101 -11.60 -3.55 6.65
C LEU A 101 -11.74 -2.75 5.36
N ARG A 102 -12.94 -2.80 4.75
CA ARG A 102 -13.22 -2.09 3.48
C ARG A 102 -12.91 -0.59 3.60
N ALA A 103 -13.25 0.03 4.73
CA ALA A 103 -13.00 1.46 4.97
C ALA A 103 -11.50 1.80 4.91
N ILE A 104 -10.64 1.01 5.56
CA ILE A 104 -9.19 1.22 5.54
C ILE A 104 -8.64 1.00 4.13
N ARG A 105 -9.04 -0.09 3.47
CA ARG A 105 -8.63 -0.36 2.09
C ARG A 105 -8.97 0.79 1.14
N TRP A 106 -10.16 1.38 1.31
CA TRP A 106 -10.58 2.55 0.56
C TRP A 106 -9.78 3.80 0.92
N LEU A 107 -9.64 4.11 2.21
CA LEU A 107 -8.96 5.31 2.70
C LEU A 107 -7.50 5.39 2.23
N PHE A 108 -6.80 4.26 2.22
CA PHE A 108 -5.38 4.18 1.88
C PHE A 108 -5.11 3.71 0.45
N GLY A 109 -6.14 3.58 -0.40
CA GLY A 109 -5.99 3.17 -1.80
C GLY A 109 -5.29 1.81 -1.96
N LEU A 110 -5.61 0.86 -1.08
CA LEU A 110 -4.98 -0.45 -1.07
C LEU A 110 -5.66 -1.37 -2.11
N PRO A 111 -4.88 -2.16 -2.88
CA PRO A 111 -5.42 -3.12 -3.83
C PRO A 111 -6.13 -4.28 -3.11
N SER A 112 -6.91 -5.08 -3.86
CA SER A 112 -7.50 -6.29 -3.29
C SER A 112 -6.46 -7.42 -3.22
N LYS A 113 -6.69 -8.40 -2.33
CA LYS A 113 -5.84 -9.61 -2.25
C LYS A 113 -5.63 -10.28 -3.61
N LYS A 114 -6.69 -10.32 -4.43
CA LYS A 114 -6.62 -10.94 -5.76
C LYS A 114 -5.68 -10.17 -6.67
N ASP A 115 -5.77 -8.84 -6.66
CA ASP A 115 -4.93 -7.98 -7.49
C ASP A 115 -3.45 -8.09 -7.09
N VAL A 116 -3.17 -8.20 -5.79
CA VAL A 116 -1.80 -8.39 -5.29
C VAL A 116 -1.21 -9.72 -5.71
N ILE A 117 -1.95 -10.82 -5.53
CA ILE A 117 -1.50 -12.16 -5.95
C ILE A 117 -1.29 -12.19 -7.47
N GLU A 118 -2.18 -11.56 -8.23
CA GLU A 118 -2.05 -11.51 -9.68
C GLU A 118 -0.84 -10.67 -10.12
N ALA A 119 -0.58 -9.54 -9.48
CA ALA A 119 0.62 -8.73 -9.72
C ALA A 119 1.91 -9.49 -9.37
N ALA A 120 1.93 -10.24 -8.25
CA ALA A 120 3.05 -11.09 -7.86
C ALA A 120 3.31 -12.19 -8.91
N LYS A 121 2.25 -12.88 -9.36
CA LYS A 121 2.35 -13.86 -10.46
C LYS A 121 2.88 -13.25 -11.75
N SER A 122 2.42 -12.06 -12.13
CA SER A 122 2.93 -11.36 -13.30
C SER A 122 4.42 -11.00 -13.17
N LEU A 123 4.90 -10.65 -11.97
CA LEU A 123 6.34 -10.45 -11.72
C LEU A 123 7.15 -11.75 -11.87
N ILE A 124 6.63 -12.88 -11.39
CA ILE A 124 7.25 -14.20 -11.59
C ILE A 124 7.28 -14.56 -13.08
N TYR A 125 6.19 -14.29 -13.79
CA TYR A 125 6.11 -14.53 -15.23
C TYR A 125 7.16 -13.70 -15.98
N LEU A 126 7.25 -12.39 -15.69
CA LEU A 126 8.29 -11.52 -16.25
C LEU A 126 9.69 -12.02 -15.92
N SER A 127 9.94 -12.48 -14.69
CA SER A 127 11.22 -13.10 -14.31
C SER A 127 11.54 -14.29 -15.24
N ASN A 128 10.60 -15.19 -15.46
CA ASN A 128 10.86 -16.36 -16.31
C ASN A 128 11.00 -16.01 -17.80
N SER A 129 10.42 -14.91 -18.26
CA SER A 129 10.48 -14.48 -19.66
C SER A 129 11.73 -13.68 -20.02
N VAL A 130 12.37 -13.01 -19.06
CA VAL A 130 13.58 -12.20 -19.33
C VAL A 130 14.71 -13.11 -19.78
N GLY A 131 15.30 -12.78 -20.94
CA GLY A 131 16.41 -13.53 -21.51
C GLY A 131 16.01 -14.86 -22.17
N ASP A 132 14.71 -15.13 -22.34
CA ASP A 132 14.26 -16.33 -23.03
C ASP A 132 14.67 -16.30 -24.51
N LYS A 133 15.45 -17.30 -24.91
CA LYS A 133 15.96 -17.50 -26.27
C LYS A 133 15.22 -18.62 -27.01
N SER A 134 14.16 -19.18 -26.43
CA SER A 134 13.36 -20.23 -27.05
C SER A 134 12.64 -19.73 -28.31
N GLU A 135 12.35 -20.64 -29.24
CA GLU A 135 11.54 -20.33 -30.44
C GLU A 135 10.13 -19.87 -30.09
N ASN A 136 9.63 -20.25 -28.90
CA ASN A 136 8.31 -19.90 -28.39
C ASN A 136 8.33 -18.70 -27.44
N ARG A 137 9.39 -17.88 -27.48
CA ARG A 137 9.51 -16.72 -26.59
C ARG A 137 8.32 -15.78 -26.75
N GLU A 138 7.97 -15.14 -25.65
CA GLU A 138 6.88 -14.18 -25.63
C GLU A 138 7.28 -12.90 -26.37
N PRO A 139 6.36 -12.32 -27.18
CA PRO A 139 6.66 -11.11 -27.91
C PRO A 139 6.81 -9.94 -26.93
N PRO A 140 7.70 -8.96 -27.19
CA PRO A 140 7.89 -7.78 -26.33
C PRO A 140 6.58 -7.05 -26.00
N LYS A 141 5.65 -7.02 -26.96
CA LYS A 141 4.31 -6.46 -26.75
C LYS A 141 3.56 -7.10 -25.57
N LYS A 142 3.60 -8.42 -25.43
CA LYS A 142 2.90 -9.14 -24.36
C LYS A 142 3.60 -8.95 -23.02
N LEU A 143 4.93 -8.89 -23.01
CA LEU A 143 5.69 -8.57 -21.80
C LEU A 143 5.38 -7.16 -21.30
N LYS A 144 5.27 -6.20 -22.21
CA LYS A 144 4.81 -4.85 -21.90
C LYS A 144 3.38 -4.81 -21.36
N GLU A 145 2.46 -5.58 -21.95
CA GLU A 145 1.09 -5.73 -21.43
C GLU A 145 1.09 -6.27 -19.99
N GLU A 146 1.97 -7.21 -19.65
CA GLU A 146 2.13 -7.71 -18.28
C GLU A 146 2.73 -6.66 -17.32
N VAL A 147 3.69 -5.84 -17.77
CA VAL A 147 4.18 -4.70 -16.98
C VAL A 147 3.07 -3.69 -16.70
N ASP A 148 2.28 -3.36 -17.72
CA ASP A 148 1.13 -2.45 -17.61
C ASP A 148 0.07 -3.04 -16.68
N LYS A 149 -0.18 -4.35 -16.76
CA LYS A 149 -1.06 -5.08 -15.85
C LYS A 149 -0.59 -5.01 -14.40
N VAL A 150 0.70 -5.22 -14.11
CA VAL A 150 1.24 -5.07 -12.74
C VAL A 150 1.02 -3.65 -12.23
N ASN A 151 1.34 -2.65 -13.05
CA ASN A 151 1.12 -1.25 -12.70
C ASN A 151 -0.36 -0.97 -12.43
N ASP A 152 -1.26 -1.42 -13.30
CA ASP A 152 -2.70 -1.23 -13.14
C ASP A 152 -3.23 -1.96 -11.90
N LEU A 153 -2.84 -3.20 -11.64
CA LEU A 153 -3.29 -3.92 -10.44
C LEU A 153 -2.84 -3.23 -9.15
N LEU A 154 -1.65 -2.62 -9.15
CA LEU A 154 -1.10 -1.91 -7.99
C LEU A 154 -1.58 -0.46 -7.87
N LEU A 155 -1.85 0.23 -8.98
CA LEU A 155 -2.33 1.63 -9.03
C LEU A 155 -3.85 1.70 -8.91
N THR A 156 -4.58 0.70 -9.43
CA THR A 156 -6.05 0.63 -9.43
C THR A 156 -6.59 0.07 -8.11
N GLY A 157 -5.87 0.31 -7.01
CA GLY A 157 -6.45 0.28 -5.68
C GLY A 157 -7.45 1.42 -5.51
N ASN A 158 -8.66 1.23 -6.03
CA ASN A 158 -9.86 2.07 -5.84
C ASN A 158 -9.83 3.56 -6.26
N ILE A 159 -8.69 4.21 -6.49
CA ILE A 159 -8.64 5.66 -6.75
C ILE A 159 -9.25 6.03 -8.10
N LYS A 160 -8.96 5.29 -9.18
CA LYS A 160 -9.58 5.52 -10.49
C LYS A 160 -11.11 5.31 -10.44
N LYS A 161 -11.56 4.23 -9.76
CA LYS A 161 -12.98 3.99 -9.47
C LYS A 161 -13.60 5.09 -8.61
N LEU A 162 -12.85 5.67 -7.67
CA LEU A 162 -13.30 6.78 -6.81
C LEU A 162 -13.45 8.06 -7.64
N ILE A 163 -12.47 8.42 -8.45
CA ILE A 163 -12.55 9.57 -9.37
C ILE A 163 -13.76 9.39 -10.29
N ASP A 164 -13.90 8.23 -10.94
CA ASP A 164 -15.02 7.96 -11.84
C ASP A 164 -16.40 7.97 -11.13
N LYS A 165 -16.46 7.60 -9.85
CA LYS A 165 -17.71 7.54 -9.08
C LYS A 165 -18.07 8.90 -8.50
N VAL A 166 -17.09 9.66 -8.02
CA VAL A 166 -17.25 11.06 -7.57
C VAL A 166 -17.65 11.94 -8.76
N GLN A 167 -17.00 11.77 -9.91
CA GLN A 167 -17.29 12.50 -11.13
C GLN A 167 -18.71 12.20 -11.64
N ARG A 168 -19.16 10.93 -11.57
CA ARG A 168 -20.56 10.56 -11.85
C ARG A 168 -21.56 11.14 -10.85
N PHE A 169 -21.21 11.16 -9.56
CA PHE A 169 -22.08 11.70 -8.51
C PHE A 169 -22.26 13.22 -8.64
N LEU A 170 -21.20 13.94 -9.00
CA LEU A 170 -21.24 15.38 -9.28
C LEU A 170 -22.03 15.68 -10.56
N LYS A 171 -21.89 14.86 -11.61
CA LYS A 171 -22.68 14.99 -12.85
C LYS A 171 -24.17 14.69 -12.70
N SER A 172 -24.55 13.91 -11.69
CA SER A 172 -25.95 13.54 -11.43
C SER A 172 -26.71 14.56 -10.58
N LYS A 173 -26.02 15.57 -10.02
CA LYS A 173 -26.58 16.60 -9.14
C LYS A 173 -26.59 18.01 -9.75
N GLY A 174 -26.09 18.18 -10.97
CA GLY A 174 -26.27 19.38 -11.78
C GLY A 174 -27.27 19.10 -12.89
#